data_AF-A0AAD5IMP3-F1
#
_entry.id   AF-A0AAD5IMP3-F1
#
_cell.length_a   1.000
_cell.length_b   1.000
_cell.length_c   1.000
_cell.angle_alpha   90.00
_cell.angle_beta   90.00
_cell.angle_gamma   90.00
#
_symmetry.space_group_name_H-M   'P 1'
#
loop_
_entity.id
_entity.type
_entity.pdbx_description
1 polymer ?
#
loop_
_entity_poly.entity_id
_entity_poly.type
_entity_poly.pdbx_seq_one_letter_code
_entity_poly.pdbx_strand_id
1 'polypeptide(L)'
;MSDLNSMYLILILTLTLLIAHAVVSSKLEAIDVLLDRFDSQRSSPSVQESAARAVLQRLLPAHVNSFEFKIVPKDVCGGHSCF
;
A
#
# COMPACT_ATOMS: atom_id res chain seq x y z
N MET A 1 -26.71 40.34 9.48
CA MET A 1 -27.29 38.98 9.63
C MET A 1 -26.68 38.00 8.61
N SER A 2 -26.56 38.39 7.34
CA SER A 2 -25.98 37.61 6.23
C SER A 2 -24.49 37.29 6.42
N ASP A 3 -23.67 38.25 6.83
CA ASP A 3 -22.21 38.06 6.97
C ASP A 3 -21.84 37.15 8.14
N LEU A 4 -22.60 37.21 9.23
CA LEU A 4 -22.40 36.34 10.38
C LEU A 4 -22.72 34.88 10.01
N ASN A 5 -23.85 34.64 9.32
CA ASN A 5 -24.18 33.31 8.80
C ASN A 5 -23.15 32.81 7.78
N SER A 6 -22.60 33.71 6.95
CA SER A 6 -21.52 33.38 6.02
C SER A 6 -20.24 32.97 6.76
N MET A 7 -19.84 33.71 7.80
CA MET A 7 -18.70 33.35 8.66
C MET A 7 -18.90 32.01 9.37
N TYR A 8 -20.09 31.74 9.91
CA TYR A 8 -20.42 30.45 10.52
C TYR A 8 -20.35 29.31 9.49
N LEU A 9 -20.85 29.53 8.28
CA LEU A 9 -20.78 28.53 7.22
C LEU A 9 -19.34 28.20 6.83
N ILE A 10 -18.49 29.22 6.69
CA ILE A 10 -17.05 29.06 6.40
C ILE A 10 -16.36 28.31 7.55
N LEU A 11 -16.69 28.63 8.81
CA LEU A 11 -16.16 27.94 9.98
C LEU A 11 -16.55 26.46 9.99
N ILE A 12 -17.81 26.15 9.68
CA ILE A 12 -18.30 24.76 9.60
C ILE A 12 -17.59 24.00 8.47
N LEU A 13 -17.45 24.62 7.29
CA LEU A 13 -16.76 24.02 6.14
C LEU A 13 -15.28 23.73 6.44
N THR A 14 -14.57 24.68 7.05
CA THR A 14 -13.16 24.50 7.42
C THR A 14 -13.00 23.43 8.50
N LEU A 15 -13.87 23.42 9.52
CA LEU A 15 -13.85 22.41 10.58
C LEU A 15 -14.13 20.99 10.04
N THR A 16 -15.15 20.84 9.20
CA THR A 16 -15.48 19.54 8.57
C THR A 16 -14.34 19.06 7.68
N LEU A 17 -13.70 19.96 6.94
CA LEU A 17 -12.53 19.63 6.13
C LEU A 17 -11.35 19.16 7.00
N LEU A 18 -11.04 19.86 8.10
CA LEU A 18 -9.98 19.48 9.04
C LEU A 18 -10.22 18.08 9.64
N ILE A 19 -11.46 17.81 10.07
CA ILE A 19 -11.84 16.50 10.62
C ILE A 19 -11.68 15.41 9.56
N ALA A 20 -12.12 15.65 8.32
CA ALA A 20 -11.98 14.69 7.24
C ALA A 20 -10.51 14.35 6.96
N HIS A 21 -9.62 15.35 6.94
CA HIS A 21 -8.17 15.14 6.78
C HIS A 21 -7.58 14.31 7.93
N ALA A 22 -7.94 14.62 9.17
CA ALA A 22 -7.45 13.87 10.33
C ALA A 22 -7.89 12.38 10.30
N VAL A 23 -9.14 12.13 9.89
CA VAL A 23 -9.66 10.75 9.74
C VAL A 23 -8.95 10.00 8.62
N VAL A 24 -8.73 10.64 7.47
CA VAL A 24 -7.99 10.01 6.36
C VAL A 24 -6.53 9.73 6.76
N SER A 25 -5.87 10.68 7.40
CA SER A 25 -4.47 10.53 7.84
C SER A 25 -4.31 9.37 8.83
N SER A 26 -5.19 9.27 9.84
CA SER A 26 -5.12 8.17 10.82
C SER A 26 -5.40 6.79 10.19
N LYS A 27 -6.27 6.73 9.17
CA LYS A 27 -6.51 5.50 8.41
C LYS A 27 -5.29 5.10 7.59
N LEU A 28 -4.59 6.06 6.96
CA LEU A 28 -3.36 5.78 6.20
C LEU A 28 -2.27 5.24 7.13
N GLU A 29 -2.07 5.86 8.29
CA GLU A 29 -1.11 5.39 9.30
C GLU A 29 -1.42 3.95 9.76
N ALA A 30 -2.71 3.62 9.97
CA ALA A 30 -3.10 2.26 10.32
C ALA A 30 -2.77 1.24 9.22
N ILE A 31 -2.90 1.63 7.95
CA ILE A 31 -2.52 0.78 6.80
C ILE A 31 -1.00 0.59 6.76
N ASP A 32 -0.23 1.66 6.95
CA ASP A 32 1.23 1.61 6.93
C ASP A 32 1.78 0.66 8.01
N VAL A 33 1.21 0.72 9.23
CA VAL A 33 1.56 -0.22 10.31
C VAL A 33 1.29 -1.68 9.93
N LEU A 34 0.20 -1.95 9.20
CA LEU A 34 -0.12 -3.30 8.74
C LEU A 34 0.84 -3.75 7.63
N LEU A 35 1.20 -2.86 6.71
CA LEU A 35 2.17 -3.14 5.65
C LEU A 35 3.55 -3.43 6.24
N ASP A 36 4.03 -2.62 7.17
CA ASP A 36 5.31 -2.84 7.86
C ASP A 36 5.33 -4.17 8.60
N ARG A 37 4.21 -4.54 9.23
CA ARG A 37 4.07 -5.86 9.87
C ARG A 37 4.16 -6.98 8.84
N PHE A 38 3.47 -6.88 7.71
CA PHE A 38 3.57 -7.89 6.66
C PHE A 38 4.97 -7.97 6.06
N ASP A 39 5.65 -6.85 5.89
CA ASP A 39 7.04 -6.82 5.44
C ASP A 39 7.98 -7.49 6.44
N SER A 40 7.78 -7.27 7.74
CA SER A 40 8.58 -7.91 8.80
C SER A 40 8.38 -9.44 8.88
N GLN A 41 7.23 -9.93 8.40
CA GLN A 41 6.88 -11.35 8.38
C GLN A 41 7.13 -12.00 7.02
N ARG A 42 7.70 -11.27 6.06
CA ARG A 42 7.99 -11.78 4.72
C ARG A 42 8.96 -12.96 4.81
N SER A 43 8.66 -14.03 4.07
CA SER A 43 9.56 -15.17 3.95
C SER A 43 10.88 -14.79 3.28
N SER A 44 11.92 -15.61 3.40
CA SER A 44 13.18 -15.35 2.70
C SER A 44 12.98 -15.20 1.19
N PRO A 45 13.84 -14.44 0.49
CA PRO A 45 13.77 -14.30 -0.97
C PRO A 45 13.69 -15.65 -1.69
N SER A 46 14.52 -16.61 -1.29
CA SER A 46 14.55 -17.96 -1.87
C SER A 46 13.21 -18.69 -1.77
N VAL A 47 12.47 -18.54 -0.66
CA VAL A 47 11.16 -19.16 -0.47
C VAL A 47 10.12 -18.51 -1.37
N GLN A 48 10.13 -17.19 -1.49
CA GLN A 48 9.21 -16.46 -2.36
C GLN A 48 9.44 -16.79 -3.84
N GLU A 49 10.69 -16.81 -4.29
CA GLU A 49 11.07 -17.18 -5.66
C GLU A 49 10.66 -18.63 -5.98
N SER A 50 10.87 -19.55 -5.03
CA SER A 50 10.43 -20.94 -5.15
C SER A 50 8.90 -21.05 -5.23
N ALA A 51 8.18 -20.26 -4.43
CA ALA A 51 6.71 -20.21 -4.46
C ALA A 51 6.19 -19.69 -5.81
N ALA A 52 6.78 -18.61 -6.33
CA ALA A 52 6.45 -18.07 -7.65
C ALA A 52 6.72 -19.10 -8.77
N ARG A 53 7.87 -19.79 -8.71
CA ARG A 53 8.20 -20.88 -9.65
C ARG A 53 7.21 -22.04 -9.56
N ALA A 54 6.77 -22.41 -8.36
CA ALA A 54 5.77 -23.46 -8.18
C ALA A 54 4.38 -23.06 -8.71
N VAL A 55 4.00 -21.77 -8.65
CA VAL A 55 2.79 -21.25 -9.29
C VAL A 55 2.94 -21.35 -10.82
N LEU A 56 4.06 -20.89 -11.36
CA LEU A 56 4.34 -20.97 -12.80
C LEU A 56 4.31 -22.41 -13.31
N GLN A 57 4.87 -23.36 -12.56
CA GLN A 57 4.85 -24.78 -12.93
C GLN A 57 3.43 -25.35 -13.04
N ARG A 58 2.48 -24.86 -12.23
CA ARG A 58 1.07 -25.26 -12.30
C ARG A 58 0.34 -24.61 -13.47
N LEU A 59 0.65 -23.35 -13.78
CA LEU A 59 -0.05 -22.57 -14.81
C LEU A 59 0.51 -22.80 -16.22
N LEU A 60 1.83 -22.81 -16.37
CA LEU A 60 2.58 -22.85 -17.63
C LEU A 60 3.77 -23.84 -17.52
N PRO A 61 3.51 -25.15 -17.34
CA PRO A 61 4.56 -26.14 -17.07
C PRO A 61 5.65 -26.20 -18.15
N ALA A 62 5.31 -25.98 -19.42
CA ALA A 62 6.27 -25.99 -20.53
C ALA A 62 7.19 -24.76 -20.57
N HIS A 63 6.84 -23.68 -19.85
CA HIS A 63 7.55 -22.41 -19.88
C HIS A 63 8.29 -22.11 -18.57
N VAL A 64 8.40 -23.06 -17.65
CA VAL A 64 9.03 -22.84 -16.33
C VAL A 64 10.45 -22.28 -16.43
N ASN A 65 11.18 -22.64 -17.48
CA ASN A 65 12.55 -22.17 -17.71
C ASN A 65 12.62 -20.90 -18.58
N SER A 66 11.49 -20.38 -19.05
CA SER A 66 11.40 -19.11 -19.78
C SER A 66 11.29 -17.89 -18.85
N PHE A 67 11.14 -18.10 -17.54
CA PHE A 67 10.97 -17.05 -16.56
C PHE A 67 12.06 -17.11 -15.49
N GLU A 68 12.48 -15.94 -15.03
CA GLU A 68 13.34 -15.75 -13.87
C GLU A 68 12.57 -14.94 -12.82
N PHE A 69 12.57 -15.40 -11.58
CA PHE A 69 11.95 -14.69 -10.45
C PHE A 69 13.06 -14.21 -9.52
N LYS A 70 12.98 -12.94 -9.13
CA LYS A 70 13.90 -12.30 -8.18
C LYS A 70 13.13 -11.36 -7.27
N ILE A 71 13.48 -11.35 -5.98
CA ILE A 71 13.03 -10.30 -5.07
C ILE A 71 13.98 -9.11 -5.15
N VAL A 72 13.46 -7.93 -5.46
CA VAL A 72 14.23 -6.68 -5.52
C VAL A 72 13.96 -5.80 -4.29
N PRO A 73 14.91 -4.93 -3.89
CA PRO A 73 14.66 -3.93 -2.86
C PRO A 73 13.52 -2.99 -3.24
N LYS A 74 12.72 -2.56 -2.26
CA LYS A 74 11.59 -1.62 -2.47
C LYS A 74 12.01 -0.29 -3.09
N ASP A 75 13.26 0.13 -2.92
CA ASP A 75 13.77 1.38 -3.48
C ASP A 75 13.72 1.40 -5.02
N VAL A 76 13.79 0.23 -5.65
CA VAL A 76 13.59 0.09 -7.11
C VAL A 76 12.18 0.52 -7.51
N CYS A 77 11.21 0.35 -6.61
CA CYS A 77 9.81 0.72 -6.76
C CYS A 77 9.46 2.06 -6.07
N GLY A 78 10.45 2.90 -5.73
CA GLY A 78 10.21 4.16 -5.01
C GLY A 78 9.71 3.97 -3.56
N GLY A 79 10.09 2.87 -2.91
CA GLY A 79 9.72 2.56 -1.52
C GLY A 79 8.41 1.78 -1.39
N HIS A 80 7.72 1.48 -2.50
CA HIS A 80 6.46 0.75 -2.52
C HIS A 80 6.62 -0.70 -2.99
N SER A 81 5.58 -1.52 -2.83
CA SER A 81 5.56 -2.87 -3.40
C SER A 81 5.23 -2.81 -4.90
N CYS A 82 6.05 -3.45 -5.74
CA CYS A 82 5.79 -3.60 -7.19
C CYS A 82 6.23 -4.98 -7.71
N PHE A 83 5.83 -5.32 -8.95
CA PHE A 83 6.14 -6.58 -9.65
C PHE A 83 6.77 -6.30 -11.01
#